data_AF-A0A3S4I279-F1
#
_entry.id   AF-A0A3S4I279-F1
#
_cell.length_a   1.000
_cell.length_b   1.000
_cell.length_c   1.000
_cell.angle_alpha   90.00
_cell.angle_beta   90.00
_cell.angle_gamma   90.00
#
_symmetry.space_group_name_H-M   'P 1'
#
loop_
_entity.id
_entity.type
_entity.pdbx_description
1 polymer ?
#
loop_
_entity_poly.entity_id
_entity_poly.type
_entity_poly.pdbx_seq_one_letter_code
_entity_poly.pdbx_strand_id
1 'polypeptide(L)'
;MNFPFEGLTSGSKFGTAVGIIMFMLVIGGAFGIVMRTGTVDNGILALIRHTRGNEVLFIPVLFVLFSLGGAVFGMGEEAVAFAIIIAPLMVRLGYDSITTVLVTYIATQIGFASSWMNPFCVVVAQGIAGVPVLSGSGLRIVVWIVATLIGLVFTLVYAFTREKESAAFPRPRIRSLFPRTAG
;
A
#
# COMPACT_ATOMS: atom_id res chain seq x y z
N MET A 1 29.66 23.12 -9.40
CA MET A 1 28.93 22.38 -8.36
C MET A 1 28.29 21.16 -9.02
N ASN A 2 28.98 20.03 -9.00
CA ASN A 2 28.51 18.76 -9.57
C ASN A 2 28.32 17.71 -8.47
N PHE A 3 27.93 18.11 -7.26
CA PHE A 3 27.81 17.21 -6.09
C PHE A 3 27.09 15.87 -6.34
N PRO A 4 25.99 15.82 -7.11
CA PRO A 4 25.35 14.54 -7.46
C PRO A 4 26.24 13.67 -8.36
N PHE A 5 26.90 14.30 -9.33
CA PHE A 5 27.80 13.65 -10.28
C PHE A 5 29.11 13.20 -9.62
N GLU A 6 29.67 14.02 -8.74
CA GLU A 6 30.81 13.68 -7.88
C GLU A 6 30.44 12.53 -6.95
N GLY A 7 29.26 12.50 -6.32
CA GLY A 7 28.83 11.33 -5.53
C GLY A 7 28.71 10.02 -6.34
N LEU A 8 28.40 10.12 -7.63
CA LEU A 8 28.31 8.99 -8.58
C LEU A 8 29.67 8.54 -9.14
N THR A 9 30.65 9.44 -9.21
CA THR A 9 31.95 9.23 -9.87
C THR A 9 33.13 9.23 -8.91
N SER A 10 32.95 9.73 -7.68
CA SER A 10 33.92 9.67 -6.60
C SER A 10 33.66 8.42 -5.76
N GLY A 11 34.46 7.40 -6.04
CA GLY A 11 34.39 6.11 -5.36
C GLY A 11 35.35 5.13 -6.01
N SER A 12 35.92 4.23 -5.22
CA SER A 12 36.66 3.09 -5.77
C SER A 12 35.66 1.98 -6.15
N LYS A 13 36.09 1.02 -6.99
CA LYS A 13 35.30 -0.20 -7.28
C LYS A 13 34.91 -1.02 -6.04
N PHE A 14 35.53 -0.74 -4.89
CA PHE A 14 35.25 -1.35 -3.59
C PHE A 14 34.61 -0.36 -2.61
N GLY A 15 34.23 0.83 -3.07
CA GLY A 15 33.58 1.84 -2.25
C GLY A 15 32.18 1.39 -1.84
N THR A 16 31.79 1.73 -0.62
CA THR A 16 30.48 1.41 -0.05
C THR A 16 29.34 1.82 -0.98
N ALA A 17 29.45 2.98 -1.64
CA ALA A 17 28.49 3.50 -2.61
C ALA A 17 28.21 2.54 -3.79
N VAL A 18 29.24 1.92 -4.38
CA VAL A 18 29.07 0.95 -5.48
C VAL A 18 28.34 -0.29 -4.98
N GLY A 19 28.66 -0.77 -3.77
CA GLY A 19 27.96 -1.90 -3.15
C GLY A 19 26.47 -1.62 -2.94
N ILE A 20 26.11 -0.41 -2.52
CA ILE A 20 24.73 0.04 -2.31
C ILE A 20 23.97 0.16 -3.64
N ILE A 21 24.60 0.74 -4.65
CA ILE A 21 24.01 0.86 -6.00
C ILE A 21 23.76 -0.53 -6.60
N MET A 22 24.74 -1.43 -6.54
CA MET A 22 24.58 -2.79 -7.04
C MET A 22 23.49 -3.56 -6.28
N PHE A 23 23.43 -3.41 -4.96
CA PHE A 23 22.37 -4.00 -4.13
C PHE A 23 20.98 -3.48 -4.53
N MET A 24 20.81 -2.18 -4.74
CA MET A 24 19.56 -1.60 -5.24
C MET A 24 19.17 -2.08 -6.62
N LEU A 25 20.13 -2.20 -7.54
CA LEU A 25 19.85 -2.69 -8.89
C LEU A 25 19.37 -4.14 -8.86
N VAL A 26 20.00 -4.98 -8.03
CA VAL A 26 19.59 -6.39 -7.86
C VAL A 26 18.21 -6.48 -7.21
N ILE A 27 17.99 -5.77 -6.11
CA ILE A 27 16.71 -5.79 -5.39
C ILE A 27 15.60 -5.18 -6.23
N GLY A 28 15.81 -3.99 -6.80
CA GLY A 28 14.88 -3.30 -7.68
C GLY A 28 14.58 -4.10 -8.94
N GLY A 29 15.57 -4.76 -9.53
CA GLY A 29 15.39 -5.65 -10.69
C GLY A 29 14.57 -6.90 -10.37
N ALA A 30 14.85 -7.56 -9.25
CA ALA A 30 14.08 -8.70 -8.78
C ALA A 30 12.62 -8.31 -8.47
N PHE A 31 12.41 -7.19 -7.77
CA PHE A 31 11.08 -6.67 -7.51
C PHE A 31 10.37 -6.22 -8.78
N GLY A 32 11.06 -5.61 -9.74
CA GLY A 32 10.50 -5.25 -11.04
C GLY A 32 9.95 -6.46 -11.80
N ILE A 33 10.63 -7.62 -11.72
CA ILE A 33 10.13 -8.88 -12.26
C ILE A 33 8.89 -9.35 -11.50
N VAL A 34 8.93 -9.35 -10.16
CA VAL A 34 7.79 -9.75 -9.31
C VAL A 34 6.56 -8.88 -9.61
N MET A 35 6.72 -7.57 -9.72
CA MET A 35 5.63 -6.65 -10.06
C MET A 35 5.15 -6.85 -11.50
N ARG A 36 6.05 -7.05 -12.48
CA ARG A 36 5.66 -7.36 -13.87
C ARG A 36 4.86 -8.64 -14.02
N THR A 37 5.08 -9.64 -13.15
CA THR A 37 4.33 -10.90 -13.21
C THR A 37 2.87 -10.75 -12.78
N GLY A 38 2.50 -9.61 -12.18
CA GLY A 38 1.17 -9.42 -11.61
C GLY A 38 0.88 -10.34 -10.41
N THR A 39 1.91 -10.99 -9.84
CA THR A 39 1.72 -11.98 -8.77
C THR A 39 1.21 -11.32 -7.50
N VAL A 40 1.67 -10.09 -7.22
CA VAL A 40 1.19 -9.29 -6.08
C VAL A 40 -0.29 -8.93 -6.28
N ASP A 41 -0.64 -8.43 -7.46
CA ASP A 41 -2.02 -8.10 -7.84
C ASP A 41 -2.95 -9.30 -7.74
N ASN A 42 -2.54 -10.43 -8.34
CA ASN A 42 -3.28 -11.68 -8.32
C ASN A 42 -3.38 -12.28 -6.92
N GLY A 43 -2.36 -12.12 -6.08
CA GLY A 43 -2.34 -12.53 -4.69
C GLY A 43 -3.37 -11.75 -3.86
N ILE A 44 -3.41 -10.43 -4.01
CA ILE A 44 -4.42 -9.58 -3.36
C ILE A 44 -5.83 -9.97 -3.84
N LEU A 45 -6.03 -10.15 -5.15
CA LEU A 45 -7.32 -10.58 -5.71
C LEU A 45 -7.72 -11.99 -5.24
N ALA A 46 -6.77 -12.90 -5.06
CA ALA A 46 -7.03 -14.25 -4.53
C ALA A 46 -7.45 -14.18 -3.05
N LEU A 47 -6.76 -13.36 -2.25
CA LEU A 47 -7.10 -13.17 -0.85
C LEU A 47 -8.50 -12.55 -0.70
N ILE A 48 -8.81 -11.54 -1.53
CA ILE A 48 -10.14 -10.95 -1.64
C ILE A 48 -11.22 -12.01 -1.90
N ARG A 49 -10.97 -12.95 -2.82
CA ARG A 49 -11.92 -14.03 -3.12
C ARG A 49 -12.10 -14.99 -1.96
N HIS A 50 -11.04 -15.21 -1.18
CA HIS A 50 -11.06 -16.13 -0.03
C HIS A 50 -11.73 -15.52 1.21
N THR A 51 -11.71 -14.19 1.35
CA THR A 51 -12.42 -13.46 2.41
C THR A 51 -13.92 -13.27 2.12
N ARG A 52 -14.45 -13.80 1.00
CA ARG A 52 -15.89 -13.79 0.70
C ARG A 52 -16.66 -14.59 1.76
N GLY A 53 -17.47 -13.90 2.55
CA GLY A 53 -18.28 -14.48 3.63
C GLY A 53 -17.97 -13.93 5.02
N ASN A 54 -16.89 -13.16 5.18
CA ASN A 54 -16.59 -12.41 6.40
C ASN A 54 -16.26 -10.95 6.06
N GLU A 55 -17.30 -10.20 5.68
CA GLU A 55 -17.22 -8.80 5.24
C GLU A 55 -16.50 -7.91 6.26
N VAL A 56 -16.61 -8.25 7.55
CA VAL A 56 -15.96 -7.54 8.67
C VAL A 56 -14.42 -7.65 8.62
N LEU A 57 -13.87 -8.76 8.10
CA LEU A 57 -12.43 -8.96 8.03
C LEU A 57 -11.78 -8.35 6.78
N PHE A 58 -12.59 -7.86 5.84
CA PHE A 58 -12.12 -7.35 4.55
C PHE A 58 -11.28 -6.07 4.70
N ILE A 59 -11.78 -5.09 5.45
CA ILE A 59 -11.08 -3.82 5.70
C ILE A 59 -9.74 -4.04 6.42
N PRO A 60 -9.66 -4.77 7.56
CA PRO A 60 -8.39 -5.03 8.23
C PRO A 60 -7.35 -5.69 7.36
N VAL A 61 -7.75 -6.70 6.60
CA VAL A 61 -6.83 -7.46 5.74
C VAL A 61 -6.26 -6.57 4.64
N LEU A 62 -7.11 -5.83 3.92
CA LEU A 62 -6.63 -4.92 2.88
C LEU A 62 -5.76 -3.81 3.46
N PHE A 63 -6.17 -3.18 4.55
CA PHE A 63 -5.42 -2.08 5.15
C PHE A 63 -4.01 -2.52 5.56
N VAL A 64 -3.89 -3.68 6.22
CA VAL A 64 -2.58 -4.22 6.62
C VAL A 64 -1.75 -4.59 5.40
N LEU A 65 -2.35 -5.19 4.36
CA LEU A 65 -1.63 -5.54 3.13
C LEU A 65 -1.08 -4.31 2.39
N PHE A 66 -1.90 -3.29 2.16
CA PHE A 66 -1.45 -2.06 1.50
C PHE A 66 -0.41 -1.32 2.34
N SER A 67 -0.60 -1.29 3.66
CA SER A 67 0.40 -0.73 4.57
C SER A 67 1.71 -1.50 4.55
N LEU A 68 1.67 -2.83 4.52
CA LEU A 68 2.86 -3.65 4.37
C LEU A 68 3.53 -3.39 3.01
N GLY A 69 2.74 -3.27 1.94
CA GLY A 69 3.22 -2.95 0.60
C GLY A 69 3.97 -1.61 0.55
N GLY A 70 3.44 -0.58 1.19
CA GLY A 70 4.12 0.71 1.34
C GLY A 70 5.42 0.60 2.16
N ALA A 71 5.39 -0.14 3.26
CA ALA A 71 6.53 -0.24 4.15
C ALA A 71 7.70 -1.09 3.61
N VAL A 72 7.38 -2.13 2.86
CA VAL A 72 8.36 -3.08 2.32
C VAL A 72 8.78 -2.71 0.90
N PHE A 73 7.82 -2.45 0.01
CA PHE A 73 8.10 -2.20 -1.40
C PHE A 73 8.18 -0.72 -1.75
N GLY A 74 7.64 0.16 -0.91
CA GLY A 74 7.52 1.57 -1.28
C GLY A 74 6.48 1.82 -2.35
N MET A 75 5.41 1.02 -2.36
CA MET A 75 4.37 0.93 -3.40
C MET A 75 3.45 2.17 -3.52
N GLY A 76 3.99 3.39 -3.55
CA GLY A 76 3.21 4.63 -3.50
C GLY A 76 2.38 4.84 -4.77
N GLU A 77 3.00 4.71 -5.93
CA GLU A 77 2.40 4.99 -7.23
C GLU A 77 1.38 3.91 -7.65
N GLU A 78 1.68 2.65 -7.37
CA GLU A 78 0.81 1.53 -7.73
C GLU A 78 -0.46 1.50 -6.89
N ALA A 79 -0.44 2.07 -5.67
CA ALA A 79 -1.62 2.16 -4.80
C ALA A 79 -2.81 2.87 -5.46
N VAL A 80 -2.57 3.85 -6.33
CA VAL A 80 -3.63 4.54 -7.08
C VAL A 80 -4.31 3.61 -8.08
N ALA A 81 -3.52 2.80 -8.81
CA ALA A 81 -4.05 1.82 -9.75
C ALA A 81 -4.88 0.75 -9.02
N PHE A 82 -4.38 0.27 -7.88
CA PHE A 82 -5.12 -0.67 -7.03
C PHE A 82 -6.42 -0.11 -6.49
N ALA A 83 -6.45 1.17 -6.09
CA ALA A 83 -7.67 1.83 -5.64
C ALA A 83 -8.77 1.78 -6.72
N ILE A 84 -8.40 2.02 -7.99
CA ILE A 84 -9.34 1.95 -9.12
C ILE A 84 -9.87 0.53 -9.32
N ILE A 85 -9.02 -0.49 -9.18
CA ILE A 85 -9.40 -1.90 -9.33
C ILE A 85 -10.30 -2.37 -8.18
N ILE A 86 -10.03 -1.91 -6.96
CA ILE A 86 -10.74 -2.33 -5.75
C ILE A 86 -12.06 -1.56 -5.57
N ALA A 87 -12.18 -0.34 -6.11
CA ALA A 87 -13.38 0.48 -5.95
C ALA A 87 -14.71 -0.22 -6.35
N PRO A 88 -14.84 -0.88 -7.51
CA PRO A 88 -16.06 -1.60 -7.87
C PRO A 88 -16.43 -2.73 -6.89
N LEU A 89 -15.42 -3.35 -6.27
CA LEU A 89 -15.63 -4.39 -5.27
C LEU A 89 -16.09 -3.80 -3.94
N MET A 90 -15.48 -2.71 -3.49
CA MET A 90 -15.88 -2.01 -2.27
C MET A 90 -17.33 -1.55 -2.32
N VAL A 91 -17.76 -1.01 -3.47
CA VAL A 91 -19.16 -0.62 -3.72
C VAL A 91 -20.11 -1.82 -3.62
N ARG A 92 -19.71 -3.01 -4.13
CA ARG A 92 -20.52 -4.24 -4.02
C ARG A 92 -20.65 -4.74 -2.58
N LEU A 93 -19.66 -4.46 -1.74
CA LEU A 93 -19.66 -4.78 -0.31
C LEU A 93 -20.37 -3.71 0.54
N GLY A 94 -20.92 -2.66 -0.08
CA GLY A 94 -21.63 -1.59 0.61
C GLY A 94 -20.73 -0.47 1.16
N TYR A 95 -19.43 -0.51 0.89
CA TYR A 95 -18.49 0.54 1.28
C TYR A 95 -18.44 1.69 0.26
N ASP A 96 -18.13 2.90 0.75
CA ASP A 96 -18.00 4.09 -0.08
C ASP A 96 -16.60 4.24 -0.70
N SER A 97 -16.49 5.15 -1.67
CA SER A 97 -15.22 5.45 -2.35
C SER A 97 -14.15 5.99 -1.38
N ILE A 98 -14.54 6.67 -0.30
CA ILE A 98 -13.59 7.17 0.71
C ILE A 98 -12.99 6.00 1.48
N THR A 99 -13.80 5.04 1.94
CA THR A 99 -13.28 3.81 2.56
C THR A 99 -12.32 3.08 1.63
N THR A 100 -12.61 3.04 0.33
CA THR A 100 -11.70 2.46 -0.68
C THR A 100 -10.34 3.14 -0.69
N VAL A 101 -10.31 4.48 -0.71
CA VAL A 101 -9.06 5.25 -0.71
C VAL A 101 -8.31 5.10 0.62
N LEU A 102 -9.03 5.00 1.74
CA LEU A 102 -8.44 4.78 3.06
C LEU A 102 -7.70 3.44 3.14
N VAL A 103 -8.35 2.35 2.70
CA VAL A 103 -7.76 0.99 2.78
C VAL A 103 -6.69 0.72 1.74
N THR A 104 -6.59 1.53 0.69
CA THR A 104 -5.59 1.36 -0.38
C THR A 104 -4.50 2.42 -0.27
N TYR A 105 -4.79 3.65 -0.67
CA TYR A 105 -3.80 4.72 -0.78
C TYR A 105 -3.28 5.16 0.59
N ILE A 106 -4.16 5.51 1.54
CA ILE A 106 -3.72 6.01 2.86
C ILE A 106 -2.97 4.92 3.64
N ALA A 107 -3.48 3.68 3.61
CA ALA A 107 -2.79 2.53 4.20
C ALA A 107 -1.35 2.41 3.68
N THR A 108 -1.18 2.49 2.35
CA THR A 108 0.14 2.47 1.70
C THR A 108 1.03 3.62 2.17
N GLN A 109 0.52 4.85 2.22
CA GLN A 109 1.31 6.02 2.65
C GLN A 109 1.76 5.91 4.11
N ILE A 110 0.93 5.36 4.99
CA ILE A 110 1.31 5.07 6.39
C ILE A 110 2.47 4.06 6.44
N GLY A 111 2.39 3.02 5.61
CA GLY A 111 3.46 2.05 5.44
C GLY A 111 4.76 2.69 4.96
N PHE A 112 4.68 3.46 3.88
CA PHE A 112 5.81 4.15 3.28
C PHE A 112 6.51 5.07 4.28
N ALA A 113 5.74 5.88 5.02
CA ALA A 113 6.27 6.85 5.97
C ALA A 113 7.05 6.21 7.14
N SER A 114 6.58 5.06 7.62
CA SER A 114 7.19 4.34 8.75
C SER A 114 8.27 3.33 8.33
N SER A 115 8.34 3.02 7.04
CA SER A 115 9.13 1.96 6.40
C SER A 115 10.39 1.49 7.13
N TRP A 116 10.54 0.16 7.25
CA TRP A 116 11.74 -0.51 7.77
C TRP A 116 12.58 -1.22 6.72
N MET A 117 12.07 -1.40 5.49
CA MET A 117 12.76 -2.20 4.45
C MET A 117 12.68 -1.60 3.04
N ASN A 118 11.99 -0.46 2.84
CA ASN A 118 11.82 0.12 1.50
C ASN A 118 13.19 0.31 0.81
N PRO A 119 13.43 -0.40 -0.31
CA PRO A 119 14.73 -0.41 -0.98
C PRO A 119 15.03 0.89 -1.71
N PHE A 120 14.00 1.69 -2.02
CA PHE A 120 14.08 2.94 -2.77
C PHE A 120 14.32 4.16 -1.88
N CYS A 121 14.17 4.02 -0.56
CA CYS A 121 14.32 5.16 0.35
C CYS A 121 15.22 4.81 1.55
N VAL A 122 14.78 3.91 2.42
CA VAL A 122 15.46 3.64 3.70
C VAL A 122 16.81 2.97 3.48
N VAL A 123 16.85 1.95 2.63
CA VAL A 123 18.09 1.24 2.29
C VAL A 123 19.09 2.17 1.61
N VAL A 124 18.61 3.09 0.76
CA VAL A 124 19.46 4.12 0.12
C VAL A 124 20.09 5.04 1.14
N ALA A 125 19.26 5.59 2.02
CA ALA A 125 19.71 6.51 3.05
C ALA A 125 20.73 5.84 3.99
N GLN A 126 20.50 4.57 4.37
CA GLN A 126 21.43 3.80 5.19
C GLN A 126 22.78 3.59 4.51
N GLY A 127 22.72 3.27 3.23
CA GLY A 127 23.92 3.16 2.41
C GLY A 127 24.73 4.46 2.39
N ILE A 128 24.07 5.59 2.11
CA ILE A 128 24.73 6.90 2.08
C ILE A 128 25.30 7.27 3.46
N ALA A 129 24.54 6.97 4.53
CA ALA A 129 24.97 7.22 5.91
C ALA A 129 26.07 6.26 6.40
N GLY A 130 26.45 5.25 5.61
CA GLY A 130 27.47 4.27 5.98
C GLY A 130 27.06 3.36 7.14
N VAL A 131 25.76 3.23 7.43
CA VAL A 131 25.24 2.35 8.49
C VAL A 131 24.81 1.01 7.91
N PRO A 132 24.82 -0.08 8.71
CA PRO A 132 24.36 -1.38 8.23
C PRO A 132 22.93 -1.31 7.66
N VAL A 133 22.70 -2.01 6.55
CA VAL A 133 21.37 -2.16 5.95
C VAL A 133 20.43 -2.83 6.97
N LEU A 134 19.17 -2.38 7.02
CA LEU A 134 18.17 -2.77 8.02
C LEU A 134 18.52 -2.43 9.49
N SER A 135 19.56 -1.62 9.73
CA SER A 135 19.82 -1.08 11.08
C SER A 135 18.61 -0.26 11.58
N GLY A 136 18.22 -0.47 12.84
CA GLY A 136 17.04 0.18 13.42
C GLY A 136 15.69 -0.31 12.87
N SER A 137 15.66 -1.40 12.10
CA SER A 137 14.42 -2.01 11.59
C SER A 137 13.44 -2.37 12.70
N GLY A 138 13.91 -2.89 13.85
CA GLY A 138 13.04 -3.21 14.99
C GLY A 138 12.20 -2.03 15.47
N LEU A 139 12.81 -0.86 15.67
CA LEU A 139 12.10 0.36 16.05
C LEU A 139 11.10 0.78 14.96
N ARG A 140 11.51 0.74 13.69
CA ARG A 140 10.66 1.11 12.55
C ARG A 140 9.47 0.17 12.37
N ILE A 141 9.65 -1.13 12.63
CA ILE A 141 8.55 -2.12 12.66
C ILE A 141 7.57 -1.78 13.77
N VAL A 142 8.03 -1.44 14.97
CA VAL A 142 7.14 -1.03 16.07
C VAL A 142 6.38 0.24 15.68
N VAL A 143 7.05 1.25 15.13
CA VAL A 143 6.42 2.49 14.66
C VAL A 143 5.38 2.20 13.58
N TRP A 144 5.70 1.32 12.62
CA TRP A 144 4.76 0.88 11.61
C TRP A 144 3.54 0.19 12.22
N ILE A 145 3.72 -0.80 13.10
CA ILE A 145 2.60 -1.50 13.74
C ILE A 145 1.68 -0.48 14.41
N VAL A 146 2.23 0.46 15.18
CA VAL A 146 1.45 1.49 15.86
C VAL A 146 0.71 2.39 14.86
N ALA A 147 1.41 2.89 13.84
CA ALA A 147 0.81 3.78 12.84
C ALA A 147 -0.28 3.08 12.01
N THR A 148 -0.04 1.82 11.63
CA THR A 148 -1.00 0.98 10.91
C THR A 148 -2.22 0.66 11.77
N LEU A 149 -2.04 0.37 13.05
CA LEU A 149 -3.15 0.15 13.98
C LEU A 149 -4.00 1.42 14.15
N ILE A 150 -3.36 2.59 14.31
CA ILE A 150 -4.09 3.87 14.39
C ILE A 150 -4.89 4.12 13.11
N GLY A 151 -4.25 3.98 11.95
CA GLY A 151 -4.92 4.16 10.65
C GLY A 151 -6.05 3.15 10.41
N LEU A 152 -5.85 1.90 10.83
CA LEU A 152 -6.86 0.85 10.73
C LEU A 152 -8.06 1.15 11.62
N VAL A 153 -7.84 1.49 12.88
CA VAL A 153 -8.93 1.84 13.82
C VAL A 153 -9.72 3.04 13.29
N PHE A 154 -9.03 4.08 12.82
CA PHE A 154 -9.68 5.23 12.19
C PHE A 154 -10.55 4.80 11.00
N THR A 155 -10.02 3.95 10.13
CA THR A 155 -10.73 3.48 8.93
C THR A 155 -11.95 2.62 9.27
N LEU A 156 -11.82 1.75 10.28
CA LEU A 156 -12.95 0.95 10.79
C LEU A 156 -14.04 1.83 11.39
N VAL A 157 -13.67 2.79 12.23
CA VAL A 157 -14.63 3.75 12.82
C VAL A 157 -15.35 4.53 11.73
N TYR A 158 -14.62 4.99 10.71
CA TYR A 158 -15.20 5.69 9.56
C TYR A 158 -16.19 4.81 8.80
N ALA A 159 -15.78 3.59 8.42
CA ALA A 159 -16.59 2.66 7.66
C ALA A 159 -17.89 2.27 8.41
N PHE A 160 -17.79 1.93 9.71
CA PHE A 160 -18.96 1.56 10.51
C PHE A 160 -19.91 2.75 10.77
N THR A 161 -19.38 3.97 10.89
CA THR A 161 -20.23 5.16 11.05
C THR A 161 -21.05 5.41 9.78
N ARG A 162 -20.43 5.24 8.61
CA ARG A 162 -21.07 5.40 7.30
C ARG A 162 -22.07 4.28 6.98
N GLU A 163 -21.79 3.05 7.41
CA GLU A 163 -22.71 1.93 7.31
C GLU A 163 -24.00 2.19 8.10
N LYS A 164 -23.88 2.66 9.35
CA LYS A 164 -25.03 3.04 10.18
C LYS A 164 -25.84 4.18 9.57
N GLU A 165 -25.17 5.19 9.01
CA GLU A 165 -25.82 6.32 8.33
C GLU A 165 -26.57 5.87 7.05
N SER A 166 -25.98 4.96 6.27
CA SER A 166 -26.63 4.36 5.09
C SER A 166 -27.78 3.42 5.45
N ALA A 167 -27.71 2.72 6.57
CA ALA A 167 -28.81 1.88 7.08
C ALA A 167 -29.97 2.74 7.62
N ALA A 168 -29.67 3.90 8.23
CA ALA A 168 -30.66 4.86 8.69
C ALA A 168 -31.34 5.64 7.55
N PHE A 169 -30.67 5.79 6.39
CA PHE A 169 -31.22 6.44 5.20
C PHE A 169 -31.08 5.53 3.97
N PRO A 170 -32.06 4.61 3.73
CA PRO A 170 -32.01 3.71 2.59
C PRO A 170 -31.98 4.49 1.29
N ARG A 171 -30.88 4.38 0.54
CA ARG A 171 -30.78 5.02 -0.78
C ARG A 171 -31.92 4.51 -1.67
N PRO A 172 -32.61 5.39 -2.41
CA PRO A 172 -33.63 4.94 -3.35
C PRO A 172 -33.00 3.96 -4.32
N ARG A 173 -33.57 2.75 -4.44
CA ARG A 173 -33.14 1.78 -5.45
C ARG A 173 -33.29 2.47 -6.80
N ILE A 174 -32.17 2.72 -7.47
CA ILE A 174 -32.09 3.31 -8.83
C ILE A 174 -32.99 2.55 -9.84
N ARG A 175 -33.43 1.34 -9.51
CA ARG A 175 -34.43 0.54 -10.23
C ARG A 175 -35.81 1.22 -10.40
N SER A 176 -36.10 2.34 -9.73
CA SER A 176 -37.35 3.10 -9.94
C SER A 176 -37.22 4.27 -10.93
N LEU A 177 -36.04 4.56 -11.48
CA LEU A 177 -35.80 5.69 -12.38
C LEU A 177 -35.87 5.32 -13.88
N PHE A 178 -35.97 4.04 -14.20
CA PHE A 178 -36.16 3.58 -15.59
C PHE A 178 -37.53 2.90 -15.69
N PRO A 179 -38.54 3.53 -16.31
CA PRO A 179 -39.77 2.84 -16.65
C PRO A 179 -39.40 1.65 -17.55
N ARG A 180 -39.92 0.48 -17.23
CA ARG A 180 -39.89 -0.68 -18.14
C ARG A 180 -40.52 -0.20 -19.45
N THR A 181 -39.70 -0.01 -20.48
CA THR A 181 -40.21 0.05 -21.85
C THR A 181 -40.83 -1.31 -22.14
N ALA A 182 -42.16 -1.36 -22.08
CA ALA A 182 -42.97 -2.42 -22.62
C ALA A 182 -43.02 -2.25 -24.14
N GLY A 183 -42.86 -3.35 -24.89
CA GLY A 183 -42.90 -3.38 -26.35
C GLY A 183 -41.85 -4.32 -26.91
#